data_AF-A0A7V7X634-F1
#
_entry.id   AF-A0A7V7X634-F1
#
_cell.length_a   1.000
_cell.length_b   1.000
_cell.length_c   1.000
_cell.angle_alpha   90.00
_cell.angle_beta   90.00
_cell.angle_gamma   90.00
#
_symmetry.space_group_name_H-M   'P 1'
#
loop_
_entity.id
_entity.type
_entity.pdbx_description
1 polymer ?
#
loop_
_entity_poly.entity_id
_entity_poly.type
_entity_poly.pdbx_seq_one_letter_code
_entity_poly.pdbx_strand_id
1 'polypeptide(L)'
;MKTKIRLIQIGSEVTQLISNVVVSLNQLQDSFSFDISNETITLDSSKIINGLYPETYIWEQVEQYLKKHNYTEYPIAVCDFPLFEEIFCSHDEVGALISTYGMVDKLKFSIDKFLKYVIAYVIIDPKNERGQLHMDKTLSCPNDFCDNVADVNLGMAKGEFCRLCKGELFSAIDKNELSLSTLTAVYRILDDVSDKRICFVLMPFAQKFTGVYHNVKAIMKQHGYYCVRADEIFETRSVINIIYQMIERSTIIIADLTGRNANVFFELGYAHAIGKNTILMAQKQSDIPFDLQHRQFFKYKNGPELKKILSEKIGKYVA
;
A
#
# COMPACT_ATOMS: atom_id res chain seq x y z
N MET A 1 11.43 14.59 -11.30
CA MET A 1 12.22 14.30 -10.08
C MET A 1 11.25 13.69 -9.07
N LYS A 2 11.55 12.52 -8.47
CA LYS A 2 10.63 11.90 -7.49
C LYS A 2 10.52 12.82 -6.27
N THR A 3 9.35 12.91 -5.65
CA THR A 3 9.21 13.60 -4.36
C THR A 3 10.04 12.85 -3.33
N LYS A 4 10.88 13.58 -2.62
CA LYS A 4 11.76 13.04 -1.60
C LYS A 4 11.08 13.16 -0.24
N ILE A 5 11.01 12.05 0.49
CA ILE A 5 10.50 11.98 1.86
C ILE A 5 11.67 11.62 2.75
N ARG A 6 11.92 12.43 3.78
CA ARG A 6 13.04 12.21 4.69
C ARG A 6 12.57 11.78 6.06
N LEU A 7 13.11 10.65 6.52
CA LEU A 7 12.93 10.20 7.89
C LEU A 7 14.05 10.78 8.76
N ILE A 8 13.68 11.59 9.75
CA ILE A 8 14.59 12.20 10.71
C ILE A 8 14.68 11.31 11.95
N GLN A 9 15.89 10.87 12.27
CA GLN A 9 16.14 9.98 13.41
C GLN A 9 16.36 10.81 14.66
N ILE A 10 15.57 10.57 15.71
CA ILE A 10 15.75 11.20 17.03
C ILE A 10 16.00 10.09 18.06
N GLY A 11 17.18 10.09 18.67
CA GLY A 11 17.64 8.98 19.51
C GLY A 11 18.23 7.82 18.71
N SER A 12 19.18 7.10 19.30
CA SER A 12 19.96 6.06 18.60
C SER A 12 19.20 4.76 18.41
N GLU A 13 18.27 4.42 19.29
CA GLU A 13 17.58 3.11 19.31
C GLU A 13 16.74 2.85 18.05
N VAL A 14 16.24 3.89 17.38
CA VAL A 14 15.42 3.76 16.16
C VAL A 14 16.23 3.61 14.87
N THR A 15 17.56 3.76 14.92
CA THR A 15 18.40 3.90 13.72
C THR A 15 18.31 2.70 12.78
N GLN A 16 18.46 1.49 13.32
CA GLN A 16 18.41 0.27 12.53
C GLN A 16 17.00 0.00 12.00
N LEU A 17 15.97 0.28 12.81
CA LEU A 17 14.57 0.14 12.42
C LEU A 17 14.24 1.03 11.23
N ILE A 18 14.56 2.33 11.31
CA ILE A 18 14.30 3.30 10.26
C ILE A 18 15.05 2.92 8.98
N SER A 19 16.31 2.52 9.10
CA SER A 19 17.11 2.07 7.95
C SER A 19 16.44 0.91 7.20
N ASN A 20 15.97 -0.10 7.93
CA ASN A 20 15.26 -1.24 7.35
C ASN A 20 13.94 -0.82 6.70
N VAL A 21 13.18 0.06 7.36
CA VAL A 21 11.91 0.58 6.85
C VAL A 21 12.11 1.40 5.57
N VAL A 22 13.11 2.28 5.52
CA VAL A 22 13.45 3.08 4.31
C VAL A 22 13.78 2.18 3.13
N VAL A 23 14.61 1.15 3.33
CA VAL A 23 14.94 0.18 2.27
C VAL A 23 13.66 -0.52 1.78
N SER A 24 12.84 -1.00 2.71
CA SER A 24 11.59 -1.68 2.38
C SER A 24 10.61 -0.76 1.63
N LEU A 25 10.41 0.48 2.07
CA LEU A 25 9.53 1.46 1.42
C LEU A 25 9.97 1.79 -0.02
N ASN A 26 11.27 1.90 -0.26
CA ASN A 26 11.80 2.13 -1.61
C ASN A 26 11.67 0.89 -2.52
N GLN A 27 11.63 -0.33 -1.97
CA GLN A 27 11.36 -1.55 -2.74
C GLN A 27 9.86 -1.73 -3.04
N LEU A 28 9.02 -1.28 -2.10
CA LEU A 28 7.57 -1.46 -2.19
C LEU A 28 6.90 -0.55 -3.20
N GLN A 29 7.50 0.59 -3.57
CA GLN A 29 6.89 1.56 -4.48
C GLN A 29 7.93 2.45 -5.16
N ASP A 30 7.53 3.13 -6.25
CA ASP A 30 8.41 3.96 -7.07
C ASP A 30 7.98 5.43 -7.17
N SER A 31 6.87 5.82 -6.54
CA SER A 31 6.33 7.19 -6.60
C SER A 31 7.17 8.19 -5.80
N PHE A 32 7.76 7.75 -4.70
CA PHE A 32 8.62 8.56 -3.82
C PHE A 32 10.00 7.93 -3.67
N SER A 33 10.96 8.77 -3.26
CA SER A 33 12.23 8.29 -2.72
C SER A 33 12.27 8.57 -1.22
N PHE A 34 12.47 7.54 -0.41
CA PHE A 34 12.68 7.66 1.02
C PHE A 34 14.17 7.71 1.33
N ASP A 35 14.58 8.69 2.12
CA ASP A 35 15.93 8.81 2.66
C ASP A 35 15.89 8.94 4.18
N ILE A 36 17.02 8.60 4.80
CA ILE A 36 17.23 8.75 6.24
C ILE A 36 18.11 9.97 6.52
N SER A 37 17.96 10.61 7.67
CA SER A 37 18.88 11.67 8.12
C SER A 37 20.30 11.13 8.26
N ASN A 38 21.30 11.90 7.81
CA ASN A 38 22.72 11.51 7.88
C ASN A 38 23.24 11.46 9.32
N GLU A 39 22.56 12.17 10.22
CA GLU A 39 22.88 12.24 11.65
C GLU A 39 21.63 11.84 12.43
N THR A 40 21.85 11.30 13.62
CA THR A 40 20.81 11.16 14.64
C THR A 40 20.76 12.44 15.47
N ILE A 41 19.57 13.01 15.64
CA ILE A 41 19.34 14.12 16.57
C ILE A 41 19.37 13.55 17.99
N THR A 42 20.23 14.10 18.84
CA THR A 42 20.28 13.79 20.27
C THR A 42 19.61 14.91 21.05
N LEU A 43 18.67 14.57 21.91
CA LEU A 43 17.96 15.53 22.76
C LEU A 43 18.64 15.62 24.13
N ASP A 44 18.81 16.83 24.64
CA ASP A 44 19.23 17.08 26.03
C ASP A 44 18.16 16.65 27.04
N SER A 45 18.46 15.63 27.83
CA SER A 45 17.57 15.08 28.86
C SER A 45 17.21 16.08 29.97
N SER A 46 17.95 17.17 30.13
CA SER A 46 17.60 18.26 31.05
C SER A 46 16.30 18.99 30.66
N LYS A 47 15.86 18.83 29.41
CA LYS A 47 14.64 19.43 28.87
C LYS A 47 13.38 18.61 29.11
N ILE A 48 13.50 17.44 29.75
CA ILE A 48 12.36 16.60 30.09
C ILE A 48 11.51 17.29 31.16
N ILE A 49 10.21 17.44 30.89
CA ILE A 49 9.21 17.99 31.81
C ILE A 49 8.14 16.92 32.02
N ASN A 50 7.91 16.51 33.27
CA ASN A 50 6.95 15.45 33.63
C ASN A 50 7.15 14.14 32.84
N GLY A 51 8.42 13.78 32.56
CA GLY A 51 8.77 12.56 31.84
C GLY A 51 8.65 12.63 30.30
N LEU A 52 8.35 13.81 29.75
CA LEU A 52 8.19 14.01 28.30
C LEU A 52 9.11 15.11 27.79
N TYR A 53 9.52 15.01 26.51
CA TYR A 53 10.10 16.14 25.79
C TYR A 53 8.97 17.04 25.27
N PRO A 54 9.02 18.36 25.51
CA PRO A 54 8.07 19.28 24.88
C PRO A 54 8.15 19.19 23.35
N GLU A 55 7.01 19.04 22.68
CA GLU A 55 6.98 18.91 21.21
C GLU A 55 7.59 20.12 20.51
N THR A 56 7.42 21.33 21.07
CA THR A 56 8.08 22.56 20.59
C THR A 56 9.60 22.47 20.61
N TYR A 57 10.19 21.83 21.63
CA TYR A 57 11.63 21.61 21.72
C TYR A 57 12.10 20.58 20.70
N ILE A 58 11.34 19.50 20.50
CA ILE A 58 11.65 18.49 19.47
C ILE A 58 11.67 19.15 18.08
N TRP A 59 10.64 19.92 17.75
CA TRP A 59 10.56 20.62 16.46
C TRP A 59 11.65 21.66 16.29
N GLU A 60 12.04 22.37 17.35
CA GLU A 60 13.21 23.26 17.30
C GLU A 60 14.47 22.52 16.85
N GLN A 61 14.73 21.32 17.38
CA GLN A 61 15.89 20.50 16.98
C GLN A 61 15.78 19.99 15.54
N VAL A 62 14.60 19.55 15.12
CA VAL A 62 14.34 19.09 13.74
C VAL A 62 14.53 20.25 12.76
N GLU A 63 13.99 21.43 13.04
CA GLU A 63 14.17 22.62 12.21
C GLU A 63 15.64 23.04 12.09
N GLN A 64 16.38 23.04 13.20
CA GLN A 64 17.82 23.34 13.18
C GLN A 64 18.56 22.35 12.29
N TYR A 65 18.23 21.05 12.37
CA TYR A 65 18.80 20.02 11.51
C TYR A 65 18.50 20.27 10.02
N LEU A 66 17.24 20.55 9.67
CA LEU A 66 16.84 20.82 8.29
C LEU A 66 17.54 22.07 7.74
N LYS A 67 17.58 23.15 8.52
CA LYS A 67 18.28 24.41 8.17
C LYS A 67 19.77 24.18 7.95
N LYS A 68 20.44 23.42 8.84
CA LYS A 68 21.87 23.09 8.73
C LYS A 68 22.22 22.39 7.40
N HIS A 69 21.30 21.60 6.84
CA HIS A 69 21.53 20.82 5.63
C HIS A 69 20.83 21.36 4.38
N ASN A 70 20.17 22.51 4.46
CA ASN A 70 19.35 23.09 3.39
C ASN A 70 18.26 22.11 2.88
N TYR A 71 17.61 21.41 3.79
CA TYR A 71 16.46 20.57 3.46
C TYR A 71 15.16 21.38 3.56
N THR A 72 14.26 21.16 2.60
CA THR A 72 12.97 21.87 2.48
C THR A 72 11.80 20.90 2.30
N GLU A 73 12.08 19.60 2.21
CA GLU A 73 11.07 18.56 2.17
C GLU A 73 10.32 18.41 3.50
N TYR A 74 9.08 17.91 3.44
CA TYR A 74 8.28 17.59 4.61
C TYR A 74 8.96 16.47 5.44
N PRO A 75 9.38 16.74 6.69
CA PRO A 75 10.09 15.78 7.51
C PRO A 75 9.14 14.80 8.20
N ILE A 76 9.55 13.53 8.29
CA ILE A 76 8.94 12.55 9.17
C ILE A 76 9.96 12.20 10.25
N ALA A 77 9.88 12.84 11.41
CA ALA A 77 10.69 12.51 12.57
C ALA A 77 10.20 11.23 13.23
N VAL A 78 11.15 10.38 13.65
CA VAL A 78 10.87 9.11 14.33
C VAL A 78 11.72 9.03 15.59
N CYS A 79 11.08 8.70 16.71
CA CYS A 79 11.71 8.62 18.03
C CYS A 79 11.29 7.37 18.82
N ASP A 80 12.04 7.05 19.86
CA ASP A 80 11.80 5.94 20.80
C ASP A 80 11.40 6.39 22.20
N PHE A 81 10.98 7.64 22.40
CA PHE A 81 10.51 8.15 23.70
C PHE A 81 9.01 8.49 23.67
N PRO A 82 8.32 8.50 24.82
CA PRO A 82 6.88 8.79 24.87
C PRO A 82 6.55 10.20 24.39
N LEU A 83 5.41 10.34 23.72
CA LEU A 83 4.77 11.63 23.42
C LEU A 83 3.68 11.93 24.47
N PHE A 84 3.06 13.11 24.35
CA PHE A 84 1.99 13.56 25.24
C PHE A 84 0.69 12.75 25.06
N GLU A 85 -0.14 12.64 26.10
CA GLU A 85 -1.49 12.02 26.03
C GLU A 85 -1.58 10.62 25.40
N GLU A 86 -0.55 9.79 25.55
CA GLU A 86 -0.47 8.43 24.96
C GLU A 86 -0.55 8.37 23.42
N ILE A 87 -0.41 9.51 22.74
CA ILE A 87 -0.32 9.54 21.28
C ILE A 87 1.00 8.93 20.83
N PHE A 88 1.01 8.33 19.64
CA PHE A 88 2.22 7.75 19.02
C PHE A 88 2.54 8.39 17.68
N CYS A 89 1.72 9.35 17.22
CA CYS A 89 1.95 10.16 16.04
C CYS A 89 1.38 11.56 16.28
N SER A 90 2.06 12.59 15.81
CA SER A 90 1.57 13.97 15.68
C SER A 90 2.01 14.47 14.31
N HIS A 91 1.14 15.15 13.55
CA HIS A 91 1.54 15.75 12.28
C HIS A 91 0.66 16.93 11.89
N ASP A 92 1.27 17.90 11.21
CA ASP A 92 0.64 19.14 10.78
C ASP A 92 1.29 19.67 9.49
N GLU A 93 1.21 20.99 9.24
CA GLU A 93 1.82 21.62 8.07
C GLU A 93 3.36 21.63 8.08
N VAL A 94 4.02 21.49 9.24
CA VAL A 94 5.48 21.60 9.38
C VAL A 94 6.19 20.25 9.37
N GLY A 95 5.51 19.16 9.75
CA GLY A 95 6.08 17.83 9.72
C GLY A 95 5.25 16.79 10.47
N ALA A 96 5.75 15.55 10.47
CA ALA A 96 5.21 14.47 11.29
C ALA A 96 6.25 13.98 12.31
N LEU A 97 5.80 13.66 13.52
CA LEU A 97 6.56 13.04 14.59
C LEU A 97 5.90 11.72 14.98
N ILE A 98 6.64 10.61 14.82
CA ILE A 98 6.17 9.25 15.12
C ILE A 98 7.00 8.69 16.28
N SER A 99 6.33 8.20 17.32
CA SER A 99 6.99 7.49 18.42
C SER A 99 6.78 5.99 18.35
N THR A 100 7.86 5.23 18.49
CA THR A 100 7.84 3.77 18.64
C THR A 100 7.86 3.31 20.10
N TYR A 101 7.90 4.25 21.06
CA TYR A 101 8.04 3.94 22.48
C TYR A 101 6.88 3.09 23.00
N GLY A 102 7.19 1.97 23.65
CA GLY A 102 6.19 1.08 24.25
C GLY A 102 5.23 0.42 23.26
N MET A 103 5.48 0.54 21.94
CA MET A 103 4.60 0.00 20.91
C MET A 103 4.84 -1.50 20.67
N VAL A 104 6.07 -1.98 20.83
CA VAL A 104 6.44 -3.39 20.58
C VAL A 104 5.55 -4.36 21.37
N ASP A 105 5.26 -4.07 22.64
CA ASP A 105 4.45 -4.93 23.50
C ASP A 105 2.93 -4.79 23.27
N LYS A 106 2.49 -3.71 22.64
CA LYS A 106 1.07 -3.40 22.42
C LYS A 106 0.56 -3.83 21.04
N LEU A 107 1.45 -4.04 20.07
CA LEU A 107 1.11 -4.37 18.69
C LEU A 107 0.97 -5.88 18.47
N LYS A 108 0.02 -6.27 17.61
CA LYS A 108 -0.10 -7.63 17.06
C LYS A 108 0.80 -7.84 15.84
N PHE A 109 1.43 -6.77 15.36
CA PHE A 109 2.28 -6.71 14.19
C PHE A 109 3.67 -6.22 14.61
N SER A 110 4.67 -6.42 13.76
CA SER A 110 6.01 -5.93 14.01
C SER A 110 6.09 -4.39 14.00
N ILE A 111 7.07 -3.84 14.70
CA ILE A 111 7.26 -2.39 14.79
C ILE A 111 7.59 -1.74 13.44
N ASP A 112 8.21 -2.47 12.50
CA ASP A 112 8.44 -1.98 11.13
C ASP A 112 7.14 -1.80 10.36
N LYS A 113 6.17 -2.72 10.54
CA LYS A 113 4.84 -2.62 9.93
C LYS A 113 4.04 -1.48 10.50
N PHE A 114 4.14 -1.26 11.82
CA PHE A 114 3.56 -0.09 12.45
C PHE A 114 4.13 1.21 11.86
N LEU A 115 5.46 1.32 11.76
CA LEU A 115 6.08 2.53 11.21
C LEU A 115 5.66 2.77 9.74
N LYS A 116 5.65 1.72 8.91
CA LYS A 116 5.14 1.78 7.53
C LYS A 116 3.67 2.23 7.47
N TYR A 117 2.83 1.72 8.36
CA TYR A 117 1.40 2.06 8.44
C TYR A 117 1.20 3.55 8.74
N VAL A 118 1.89 4.07 9.76
CA VAL A 118 1.80 5.48 10.13
C VAL A 118 2.39 6.38 9.02
N ILE A 119 3.50 5.98 8.40
CA ILE A 119 4.07 6.70 7.24
C ILE A 119 3.09 6.74 6.07
N ALA A 120 2.41 5.63 5.77
CA ALA A 120 1.41 5.56 4.70
C ALA A 120 0.26 6.55 4.94
N TYR A 121 -0.17 6.70 6.19
CA TYR A 121 -1.15 7.70 6.60
C TYR A 121 -0.62 9.15 6.46
N VAL A 122 0.57 9.44 6.99
CA VAL A 122 1.18 10.78 6.85
C VAL A 122 1.36 11.19 5.39
N ILE A 123 1.67 10.24 4.49
CA ILE A 123 1.83 10.55 3.06
C ILE A 123 0.50 10.91 2.39
N ILE A 124 -0.58 10.22 2.77
CA ILE A 124 -1.88 10.44 2.13
C ILE A 124 -2.58 11.70 2.66
N ASP A 125 -2.26 12.09 3.89
CA ASP A 125 -2.81 13.29 4.51
C ASP A 125 -1.79 14.06 5.37
N PRO A 126 -0.74 14.65 4.75
CA PRO A 126 0.36 15.25 5.51
C PRO A 126 -0.09 16.39 6.42
N LYS A 127 -1.07 17.19 5.96
CA LYS A 127 -1.58 18.35 6.70
C LYS A 127 -2.70 18.03 7.69
N ASN A 128 -3.06 16.75 7.85
CA ASN A 128 -4.22 16.34 8.63
C ASN A 128 -5.54 17.04 8.21
N GLU A 129 -5.70 17.33 6.91
CA GLU A 129 -6.87 18.03 6.36
C GLU A 129 -8.00 17.06 5.96
N ARG A 130 -7.67 15.77 5.80
CA ARG A 130 -8.59 14.70 5.38
C ARG A 130 -8.95 13.77 6.53
N GLY A 131 -8.19 13.78 7.62
CA GLY A 131 -8.45 13.02 8.84
C GLY A 131 -9.46 13.70 9.74
N GLN A 132 -10.78 13.61 9.45
CA GLN A 132 -11.79 14.10 10.40
C GLN A 132 -13.25 13.69 10.13
N LEU A 133 -13.56 12.45 9.71
CA LEU A 133 -14.93 12.10 9.27
C LEU A 133 -15.48 10.74 9.73
N HIS A 134 -15.01 10.23 10.85
CA HIS A 134 -15.34 8.88 11.27
C HIS A 134 -16.11 8.86 12.60
N MET A 135 -17.39 8.48 12.54
CA MET A 135 -18.16 8.06 13.71
C MET A 135 -18.14 6.52 13.77
N ASP A 136 -17.68 5.92 14.89
CA ASP A 136 -17.75 4.53 15.42
C ASP A 136 -17.72 3.29 14.49
N LYS A 137 -17.93 3.42 13.18
CA LYS A 137 -18.16 2.32 12.22
C LYS A 137 -16.98 2.10 11.26
N THR A 138 -15.95 2.93 11.34
CA THR A 138 -14.84 2.96 10.38
C THR A 138 -13.48 2.65 10.96
N LEU A 139 -13.38 2.34 12.28
CA LEU A 139 -12.27 2.03 13.22
C LEU A 139 -11.02 1.25 12.71
N SER A 140 -10.76 1.27 11.42
CA SER A 140 -9.81 0.43 10.69
C SER A 140 -9.34 1.09 9.39
N CYS A 141 -9.82 2.32 9.11
CA CYS A 141 -9.38 3.09 7.97
C CYS A 141 -8.05 3.75 8.33
N PRO A 142 -7.03 3.72 7.46
CA PRO A 142 -5.79 4.44 7.72
C PRO A 142 -5.98 5.95 7.89
N ASN A 143 -7.03 6.54 7.31
CA ASN A 143 -7.38 7.97 7.48
C ASN A 143 -8.23 8.26 8.73
N ASP A 144 -8.54 7.23 9.52
CA ASP A 144 -9.13 7.39 10.84
C ASP A 144 -7.96 7.45 11.81
N PHE A 145 -7.55 8.67 12.20
CA PHE A 145 -6.45 8.86 13.12
C PHE A 145 -6.75 8.05 14.39
N CYS A 146 -5.98 7.00 14.63
CA CYS A 146 -6.26 6.04 15.68
C CYS A 146 -5.74 6.59 17.01
N ASP A 147 -6.60 7.06 17.90
CA ASP A 147 -6.20 7.52 19.23
C ASP A 147 -5.84 6.35 20.18
N ASN A 148 -5.89 5.11 19.70
CA ASN A 148 -5.57 3.93 20.51
C ASN A 148 -4.97 2.77 19.68
N VAL A 149 -4.25 1.88 20.37
CA VAL A 149 -3.52 0.76 19.74
C VAL A 149 -4.45 -0.34 19.20
N ALA A 150 -5.67 -0.47 19.71
CA ALA A 150 -6.61 -1.48 19.20
C ALA A 150 -7.04 -1.16 17.76
N ASP A 151 -7.33 0.11 17.47
CA ASP A 151 -7.71 0.57 16.13
C ASP A 151 -6.52 0.53 15.17
N VAL A 152 -5.31 0.86 15.63
CA VAL A 152 -4.07 0.69 14.84
C VAL A 152 -3.91 -0.76 14.41
N ASN A 153 -4.08 -1.72 15.33
CA ASN A 153 -4.00 -3.14 15.00
C ASN A 153 -5.06 -3.56 13.99
N LEU A 154 -6.28 -3.04 14.10
CA LEU A 154 -7.36 -3.35 13.17
C LEU A 154 -7.09 -2.73 11.79
N GLY A 155 -6.59 -1.50 11.75
CA GLY A 155 -6.21 -0.79 10.53
C GLY A 155 -5.06 -1.47 9.79
N MET A 156 -4.00 -1.86 10.50
CA MET A 156 -2.89 -2.64 9.93
C MET A 156 -3.36 -3.99 9.39
N ALA A 157 -4.22 -4.70 10.11
CA ALA A 157 -4.77 -5.98 9.65
C ALA A 157 -5.60 -5.85 8.36
N LYS A 158 -6.31 -4.73 8.22
CA LYS A 158 -7.18 -4.48 7.07
C LYS A 158 -6.42 -3.93 5.86
N GLY A 159 -5.48 -3.01 6.09
CA GLY A 159 -4.69 -2.38 5.05
C GLY A 159 -5.53 -1.74 3.93
N GLU A 160 -6.69 -1.17 4.26
CA GLU A 160 -7.62 -0.59 3.28
C GLU A 160 -8.34 0.65 3.83
N PHE A 161 -8.41 1.69 3.01
CA PHE A 161 -9.30 2.82 3.26
C PHE A 161 -10.77 2.40 3.26
N CYS A 162 -11.58 3.04 4.11
CA CYS A 162 -13.02 2.87 4.11
C CYS A 162 -13.64 3.42 2.81
N ARG A 163 -14.90 3.07 2.53
CA ARG A 163 -15.60 3.51 1.32
C ARG A 163 -15.68 5.04 1.19
N LEU A 164 -15.86 5.76 2.30
CA LEU A 164 -15.95 7.23 2.30
C LEU A 164 -14.61 7.86 1.93
N CYS A 165 -13.53 7.52 2.65
CA CYS A 165 -12.19 8.01 2.33
C CYS A 165 -11.74 7.61 0.92
N LYS A 166 -12.07 6.40 0.44
CA LYS A 166 -11.83 6.03 -0.97
C LYS A 166 -12.48 7.05 -1.91
N GLY A 167 -13.75 7.38 -1.69
CA GLY A 167 -14.47 8.38 -2.49
C GLY A 167 -13.80 9.75 -2.47
N GLU A 168 -13.35 10.22 -1.32
CA GLU A 168 -12.65 11.50 -1.16
C GLU A 168 -11.29 11.51 -1.85
N LEU A 169 -10.51 10.44 -1.69
CA LEU A 169 -9.20 10.30 -2.33
C LEU A 169 -9.33 10.29 -3.86
N PHE A 170 -10.33 9.59 -4.41
CA PHE A 170 -10.61 9.67 -5.84
C PHE A 170 -11.11 11.04 -6.28
N SER A 171 -11.92 11.73 -5.46
CA SER A 171 -12.31 13.11 -5.76
C SER A 171 -11.12 14.06 -5.75
N ALA A 172 -10.14 13.88 -4.84
CA ALA A 172 -8.92 14.67 -4.82
C ALA A 172 -8.05 14.40 -6.05
N ILE A 173 -8.03 13.15 -6.55
CA ILE A 173 -7.39 12.80 -7.83
C ILE A 173 -8.07 13.52 -8.99
N ASP A 174 -9.41 13.50 -9.06
CA ASP A 174 -10.15 14.18 -10.13
C ASP A 174 -9.92 15.71 -10.13
N LYS A 175 -9.64 16.29 -8.96
CA LYS A 175 -9.28 17.71 -8.78
C LYS A 175 -7.78 18.02 -8.95
N ASN A 176 -6.94 17.02 -9.22
CA ASN A 176 -5.47 17.11 -9.24
C ASN A 176 -4.82 17.55 -7.92
N GLU A 177 -5.50 17.35 -6.79
CA GLU A 177 -4.97 17.60 -5.44
C GLU A 177 -4.14 16.42 -4.92
N LEU A 178 -4.34 15.22 -5.53
CA LEU A 178 -3.64 13.98 -5.20
C LEU A 178 -3.32 13.24 -6.52
N SER A 179 -2.14 12.62 -6.61
CA SER A 179 -1.82 11.80 -7.78
C SER A 179 -2.26 10.33 -7.59
N LEU A 180 -2.70 9.66 -8.66
CA LEU A 180 -3.00 8.23 -8.64
C LEU A 180 -1.78 7.39 -8.23
N SER A 181 -0.59 7.80 -8.65
CA SER A 181 0.69 7.16 -8.27
C SER A 181 0.96 7.28 -6.78
N THR A 182 0.62 8.40 -6.13
CA THR A 182 0.74 8.59 -4.68
C THR A 182 -0.17 7.59 -3.95
N LEU A 183 -1.45 7.56 -4.32
CA LEU A 183 -2.43 6.66 -3.70
C LEU A 183 -2.04 5.18 -3.91
N THR A 184 -1.57 4.83 -5.09
CA THR A 184 -1.15 3.46 -5.41
C THR A 184 0.10 3.05 -4.63
N ALA A 185 1.08 3.94 -4.45
CA ALA A 185 2.23 3.70 -3.59
C ALA A 185 1.83 3.48 -2.13
N VAL A 186 0.91 4.30 -1.61
CA VAL A 186 0.35 4.14 -0.25
C VAL A 186 -0.34 2.78 -0.11
N TYR A 187 -1.15 2.37 -1.08
CA TYR A 187 -1.75 1.03 -1.06
C TYR A 187 -0.72 -0.09 -1.06
N ARG A 188 0.36 0.02 -1.82
CA ARG A 188 1.43 -1.00 -1.84
C ARG A 188 2.12 -1.11 -0.47
N ILE A 189 2.26 0.01 0.25
CA ILE A 189 2.75 0.01 1.64
C ILE A 189 1.73 -0.69 2.56
N LEU A 190 0.44 -0.36 2.45
CA LEU A 190 -0.62 -0.98 3.27
C LEU A 190 -0.81 -2.48 2.97
N ASP A 191 -0.61 -2.89 1.71
CA ASP A 191 -0.66 -4.29 1.29
C ASP A 191 0.52 -5.07 1.92
N ASP A 192 1.71 -4.49 2.04
CA ASP A 192 2.84 -5.08 2.80
C ASP A 192 2.55 -5.17 4.31
N VAL A 193 2.04 -4.09 4.90
CA VAL A 193 1.64 -4.06 6.32
C VAL A 193 0.66 -5.20 6.64
N SER A 194 -0.33 -5.41 5.78
CA SER A 194 -1.38 -6.42 5.94
C SER A 194 -1.04 -7.81 5.38
N ASP A 195 0.19 -8.04 4.91
CA ASP A 195 0.61 -9.28 4.21
C ASP A 195 -0.28 -9.66 3.01
N LYS A 196 -0.93 -8.68 2.39
CA LYS A 196 -1.91 -8.89 1.32
C LYS A 196 -1.21 -9.10 -0.02
N ARG A 197 -1.20 -10.35 -0.48
CA ARG A 197 -0.74 -10.72 -1.83
C ARG A 197 -1.89 -10.63 -2.82
N ILE A 198 -1.90 -9.61 -3.67
CA ILE A 198 -3.01 -9.39 -4.60
C ILE A 198 -2.82 -10.17 -5.90
N CYS A 199 -3.87 -10.88 -6.31
CA CYS A 199 -4.03 -11.45 -7.64
C CYS A 199 -5.15 -10.74 -8.39
N PHE A 200 -4.83 -10.01 -9.44
CA PHE A 200 -5.84 -9.35 -10.27
C PHE A 200 -6.13 -10.15 -11.54
N VAL A 201 -7.42 -10.41 -11.78
CA VAL A 201 -7.88 -11.22 -12.90
C VAL A 201 -8.39 -10.32 -14.03
N LEU A 202 -7.68 -10.30 -15.15
CA LEU A 202 -8.09 -9.65 -16.39
C LEU A 202 -8.89 -10.66 -17.20
N MET A 203 -10.20 -10.47 -17.31
CA MET A 203 -11.08 -11.46 -17.92
C MET A 203 -12.36 -10.80 -18.45
N PRO A 204 -12.92 -11.26 -19.59
CA PRO A 204 -14.20 -10.75 -20.05
C PRO A 204 -15.34 -11.03 -19.05
N PHE A 205 -16.25 -10.08 -18.86
CA PHE A 205 -17.32 -10.19 -17.85
C PHE A 205 -18.53 -11.04 -18.24
N ALA A 206 -18.54 -11.63 -19.44
CA ALA A 206 -19.67 -12.44 -19.89
C ALA A 206 -19.92 -13.64 -18.96
N GLN A 207 -21.19 -13.98 -18.69
CA GLN A 207 -21.61 -15.00 -17.73
C GLN A 207 -20.91 -16.37 -17.88
N LYS A 208 -20.53 -16.72 -19.12
CA LYS A 208 -19.76 -17.95 -19.42
C LYS A 208 -18.41 -18.04 -18.71
N PHE A 209 -17.86 -16.92 -18.24
CA PHE A 209 -16.58 -16.84 -17.53
C PHE A 209 -16.72 -16.89 -16.01
N THR A 210 -17.93 -16.75 -15.45
CA THR A 210 -18.15 -16.72 -13.99
C THR A 210 -17.64 -17.99 -13.31
N GLY A 211 -17.91 -19.16 -13.91
CA GLY A 211 -17.41 -20.44 -13.38
C GLY A 211 -15.88 -20.55 -13.39
N VAL A 212 -15.23 -20.02 -14.43
CA VAL A 212 -13.76 -19.99 -14.53
C VAL A 212 -13.19 -19.10 -13.43
N TYR A 213 -13.71 -17.88 -13.31
CA TYR A 213 -13.28 -16.92 -12.31
C TYR A 213 -13.44 -17.43 -10.86
N HIS A 214 -14.57 -18.05 -10.51
CA HIS A 214 -14.76 -18.61 -9.17
C HIS A 214 -13.75 -19.72 -8.84
N ASN A 215 -13.39 -20.56 -9.82
CA ASN A 215 -12.34 -21.56 -9.63
C ASN A 215 -10.97 -20.91 -9.44
N VAL A 216 -10.61 -19.92 -10.28
CA VAL A 216 -9.37 -19.15 -10.13
C VAL A 216 -9.29 -18.50 -8.75
N LYS A 217 -10.34 -17.80 -8.32
CA LYS A 217 -10.42 -17.14 -7.02
C LYS A 217 -10.25 -18.13 -5.87
N ALA A 218 -10.89 -19.30 -5.94
CA ALA A 218 -10.77 -20.34 -4.93
C ALA A 218 -9.35 -20.93 -4.85
N ILE A 219 -8.71 -21.18 -5.99
CA ILE A 219 -7.33 -21.69 -6.06
C ILE A 219 -6.36 -20.65 -5.51
N MET A 220 -6.44 -19.41 -5.98
CA MET A 220 -5.56 -18.32 -5.52
C MET A 220 -5.69 -18.10 -4.01
N LYS A 221 -6.92 -18.18 -3.47
CA LYS A 221 -7.16 -18.12 -2.02
C LYS A 221 -6.47 -19.25 -1.25
N GLN A 222 -6.45 -20.48 -1.79
CA GLN A 222 -5.72 -21.61 -1.18
C GLN A 222 -4.21 -21.38 -1.12
N HIS A 223 -3.67 -20.55 -2.03
CA HIS A 223 -2.27 -20.14 -2.06
C HIS A 223 -2.00 -18.80 -1.35
N GLY A 224 -2.95 -18.32 -0.54
CA GLY A 224 -2.76 -17.10 0.27
C GLY A 224 -2.88 -15.78 -0.48
N TYR A 225 -3.50 -15.78 -1.68
CA TYR A 225 -3.73 -14.55 -2.43
C TYR A 225 -5.14 -13.98 -2.21
N TYR A 226 -5.22 -12.66 -2.14
CA TYR A 226 -6.45 -11.91 -2.32
C TYR A 226 -6.73 -11.76 -3.82
N CYS A 227 -7.62 -12.60 -4.34
CA CYS A 227 -7.95 -12.64 -5.76
C CYS A 227 -9.20 -11.81 -6.07
N VAL A 228 -9.11 -10.92 -7.04
CA VAL A 228 -10.19 -9.99 -7.40
C VAL A 228 -10.25 -9.74 -8.91
N ARG A 229 -11.45 -9.48 -9.41
CA ARG A 229 -11.73 -9.07 -10.80
C ARG A 229 -12.39 -7.70 -10.79
N ALA A 230 -12.18 -6.92 -11.85
CA ALA A 230 -12.55 -5.51 -11.89
C ALA A 230 -14.03 -5.24 -11.54
N ASP A 231 -14.96 -6.12 -11.95
CA ASP A 231 -16.40 -6.02 -11.65
C ASP A 231 -16.75 -6.13 -10.16
N GLU A 232 -15.89 -6.71 -9.33
CA GLU A 232 -16.08 -6.73 -7.87
C GLU A 232 -15.66 -5.42 -7.18
N ILE A 233 -14.99 -4.53 -7.90
CA ILE A 233 -14.34 -3.32 -7.34
C ILE A 233 -15.08 -2.06 -7.78
N PHE A 234 -15.88 -2.13 -8.84
CA PHE A 234 -16.54 -0.97 -9.42
C PHE A 234 -17.63 -0.40 -8.49
N GLU A 235 -17.23 0.55 -7.64
CA GLU A 235 -18.13 1.35 -6.80
C GLU A 235 -18.15 2.84 -7.19
N THR A 236 -17.23 3.31 -8.04
CA THR A 236 -17.01 4.75 -8.32
C THR A 236 -16.96 5.09 -9.81
N ARG A 237 -16.97 6.39 -10.12
CA ARG A 237 -17.05 6.93 -11.50
C ARG A 237 -15.77 6.76 -12.34
N SER A 238 -14.62 6.45 -11.74
CA SER A 238 -13.34 6.33 -12.46
C SER A 238 -12.85 4.87 -12.57
N VAL A 239 -13.53 4.12 -13.46
CA VAL A 239 -13.26 2.70 -13.74
C VAL A 239 -11.80 2.44 -14.13
N ILE A 240 -11.21 3.33 -14.93
CA ILE A 240 -9.86 3.12 -15.47
C ILE A 240 -8.75 3.33 -14.42
N ASN A 241 -8.89 4.33 -13.55
CA ASN A 241 -7.91 4.59 -12.49
C ASN A 241 -7.86 3.43 -11.48
N ILE A 242 -9.00 2.83 -11.18
CA ILE A 242 -9.08 1.62 -10.35
C ILE A 242 -8.34 0.46 -11.01
N ILE A 243 -8.53 0.24 -12.32
CA ILE A 243 -7.86 -0.84 -13.04
C ILE A 243 -6.34 -0.65 -13.02
N TYR A 244 -5.82 0.54 -13.31
CA TYR A 244 -4.38 0.82 -13.26
C TYR A 244 -3.82 0.61 -11.85
N GLN A 245 -4.49 1.15 -10.84
CA GLN A 245 -4.10 0.94 -9.45
C GLN A 245 -4.08 -0.55 -9.09
N MET A 246 -5.09 -1.33 -9.49
CA MET A 246 -5.14 -2.76 -9.19
C MET A 246 -4.03 -3.55 -9.90
N ILE A 247 -3.73 -3.22 -11.16
CA ILE A 247 -2.60 -3.79 -11.90
C ILE A 247 -1.29 -3.48 -11.18
N GLU A 248 -1.08 -2.24 -10.75
CA GLU A 248 0.13 -1.79 -10.05
C GLU A 248 0.27 -2.37 -8.64
N ARG A 249 -0.83 -2.60 -7.92
CA ARG A 249 -0.82 -3.25 -6.60
C ARG A 249 -0.63 -4.76 -6.67
N SER A 250 -0.99 -5.38 -7.80
CA SER A 250 -0.95 -6.82 -7.93
C SER A 250 0.47 -7.39 -7.87
N THR A 251 0.62 -8.45 -7.09
CA THR A 251 1.82 -9.30 -7.09
C THR A 251 1.83 -10.19 -8.32
N ILE A 252 0.64 -10.65 -8.75
CA ILE A 252 0.45 -11.49 -9.92
C ILE A 252 -0.84 -11.13 -10.64
N ILE A 253 -0.84 -11.28 -11.96
CA ILE A 253 -1.99 -11.01 -12.81
C ILE A 253 -2.33 -12.28 -13.57
N ILE A 254 -3.62 -12.65 -13.59
CA ILE A 254 -4.11 -13.75 -14.42
C ILE A 254 -4.92 -13.13 -15.56
N ALA A 255 -4.50 -13.37 -16.81
CA ALA A 255 -5.16 -12.83 -17.99
C ALA A 255 -5.80 -13.93 -18.84
N ASP A 256 -7.13 -13.88 -18.97
CA ASP A 256 -7.89 -14.77 -19.85
C ASP A 256 -8.11 -14.12 -21.22
N LEU A 257 -7.37 -14.60 -22.21
CA LEU A 257 -7.34 -14.06 -23.57
C LEU A 257 -8.43 -14.65 -24.48
N THR A 258 -9.30 -15.52 -23.94
CA THR A 258 -10.34 -16.21 -24.70
C THR A 258 -11.25 -15.23 -25.45
N GLY A 259 -11.43 -15.46 -26.75
CA GLY A 259 -12.28 -14.60 -27.59
C GLY A 259 -11.70 -13.22 -27.89
N ARG A 260 -10.41 -13.00 -27.59
CA ARG A 260 -9.63 -11.82 -28.00
C ARG A 260 -10.24 -10.48 -27.56
N ASN A 261 -10.65 -10.38 -26.30
CA ASN A 261 -11.24 -9.15 -25.77
C ASN A 261 -10.22 -8.00 -25.74
N ALA A 262 -10.56 -6.87 -26.39
CA ALA A 262 -9.66 -5.73 -26.53
C ALA A 262 -9.27 -5.09 -25.18
N ASN A 263 -10.20 -5.03 -24.21
CA ASN A 263 -9.92 -4.45 -22.89
C ASN A 263 -8.90 -5.30 -22.12
N VAL A 264 -9.04 -6.63 -22.16
CA VAL A 264 -8.08 -7.53 -21.52
C VAL A 264 -6.69 -7.37 -22.13
N PHE A 265 -6.58 -7.20 -23.45
CA PHE A 265 -5.28 -6.92 -24.08
C PHE A 265 -4.70 -5.56 -23.72
N PHE A 266 -5.54 -4.54 -23.61
CA PHE A 266 -5.12 -3.20 -23.18
C PHE A 266 -4.54 -3.25 -21.75
N GLU A 267 -5.26 -3.86 -20.83
CA GLU A 267 -4.85 -4.06 -19.44
C GLU A 267 -3.59 -4.91 -19.33
N LEU A 268 -3.50 -5.99 -20.12
CA LEU A 268 -2.32 -6.86 -20.16
C LEU A 268 -1.10 -6.11 -20.73
N GLY A 269 -1.29 -5.29 -21.76
CA GLY A 269 -0.25 -4.44 -22.33
C GLY A 269 0.31 -3.47 -21.29
N TYR A 270 -0.56 -2.82 -20.51
CA TYR A 270 -0.15 -1.98 -19.39
C TYR A 270 0.64 -2.79 -18.35
N ALA A 271 0.12 -3.94 -17.93
CA ALA A 271 0.79 -4.83 -16.98
C ALA A 271 2.19 -5.25 -17.45
N HIS A 272 2.37 -5.57 -18.74
CA HIS A 272 3.68 -5.90 -19.32
C HIS A 272 4.61 -4.69 -19.37
N ALA A 273 4.10 -3.50 -19.71
CA ALA A 273 4.89 -2.28 -19.78
C ALA A 273 5.52 -1.92 -18.41
N ILE A 274 4.80 -2.19 -17.31
CA ILE A 274 5.30 -1.97 -15.94
C ILE A 274 5.93 -3.22 -15.30
N GLY A 275 6.22 -4.27 -16.10
CA GLY A 275 6.98 -5.43 -15.66
C GLY A 275 6.25 -6.38 -14.69
N LYS A 276 4.92 -6.43 -14.70
CA LYS A 276 4.16 -7.33 -13.82
C LYS A 276 4.27 -8.80 -14.21
N ASN A 277 4.22 -9.66 -13.20
CA ASN A 277 4.14 -11.10 -13.38
C ASN A 277 2.74 -11.50 -13.88
N THR A 278 2.67 -12.07 -15.08
CA THR A 278 1.39 -12.45 -15.71
C THR A 278 1.31 -13.94 -16.00
N ILE A 279 0.21 -14.58 -15.62
CA ILE A 279 -0.19 -15.92 -16.06
C ILE A 279 -1.21 -15.77 -17.18
N LEU A 280 -0.88 -16.31 -18.36
CA LEU A 280 -1.76 -16.24 -19.52
C LEU A 280 -2.57 -17.53 -19.66
N MET A 281 -3.87 -17.40 -19.89
CA MET A 281 -4.77 -18.53 -20.14
C MET A 281 -5.75 -18.25 -21.28
N ALA A 282 -6.15 -19.29 -22.01
CA ALA A 282 -7.16 -19.19 -23.06
C ALA A 282 -7.83 -20.55 -23.33
N GLN A 283 -9.03 -20.53 -23.91
CA GLN A 283 -9.69 -21.77 -24.36
C GLN A 283 -9.16 -22.30 -25.69
N LYS A 284 -8.65 -21.41 -26.56
CA LYS A 284 -8.11 -21.76 -27.88
C LYS A 284 -6.74 -21.11 -28.10
N GLN A 285 -5.87 -21.79 -28.84
CA GLN A 285 -4.57 -21.21 -29.23
C GLN A 285 -4.72 -20.00 -30.16
N SER A 286 -5.75 -20.03 -31.02
CA SER A 286 -6.07 -18.95 -31.95
C SER A 286 -6.42 -17.64 -31.26
N ASP A 287 -6.73 -17.68 -29.96
CA ASP A 287 -7.04 -16.50 -29.17
C ASP A 287 -5.78 -15.77 -28.68
N ILE A 288 -4.60 -16.41 -28.80
CA ILE A 288 -3.30 -15.83 -28.44
C ILE A 288 -2.72 -15.11 -29.66
N PRO A 289 -2.55 -13.77 -29.62
CA PRO A 289 -1.86 -13.01 -30.68
C PRO A 289 -0.43 -13.51 -30.88
N PHE A 290 0.09 -13.36 -32.09
CA PHE A 290 1.44 -13.80 -32.46
C PHE A 290 2.51 -13.28 -31.47
N ASP A 291 2.44 -12.01 -31.10
CA ASP A 291 3.36 -11.37 -30.16
C ASP A 291 3.30 -11.93 -28.73
N LEU A 292 2.29 -12.74 -28.38
CA LEU A 292 2.19 -13.42 -27.08
C LEU A 292 2.45 -14.92 -27.17
N GLN A 293 2.60 -15.50 -28.37
CA GLN A 293 2.77 -16.95 -28.54
C GLN A 293 4.10 -17.48 -27.98
N HIS A 294 5.13 -16.63 -27.91
CA HIS A 294 6.42 -16.99 -27.30
C HIS A 294 6.38 -16.98 -25.76
N ARG A 295 5.34 -16.41 -25.16
CA ARG A 295 5.15 -16.41 -23.71
C ARG A 295 4.45 -17.70 -23.26
N GLN A 296 4.74 -18.12 -22.03
CA GLN A 296 4.07 -19.26 -21.45
C GLN A 296 2.59 -18.92 -21.23
N PHE A 297 1.71 -19.73 -21.83
CA PHE A 297 0.28 -19.72 -21.55
C PHE A 297 -0.19 -21.16 -21.37
N PHE A 298 -1.33 -21.35 -20.71
CA PHE A 298 -1.98 -22.65 -20.66
C PHE A 298 -3.38 -22.63 -21.25
N LYS A 299 -3.74 -23.76 -21.87
CA LYS A 299 -5.08 -23.97 -22.39
C LYS A 299 -5.97 -24.56 -21.29
N TYR A 300 -7.22 -24.14 -21.26
CA TYR A 300 -8.25 -24.75 -20.43
C TYR A 300 -9.49 -25.08 -21.25
N LYS A 301 -10.32 -25.99 -20.76
CA LYS A 301 -11.64 -26.28 -21.33
C LYS A 301 -12.67 -26.19 -20.22
N ASN A 302 -13.85 -25.67 -20.56
CA ASN A 302 -14.99 -25.75 -19.65
C ASN A 302 -15.45 -27.21 -19.51
N GLY A 303 -16.01 -27.54 -18.35
CA GLY A 303 -16.49 -28.90 -18.04
C GLY A 303 -16.00 -29.41 -16.69
N PRO A 304 -16.20 -30.71 -16.39
CA PRO A 304 -15.92 -31.30 -15.09
C PRO A 304 -14.46 -31.18 -14.64
N GLU A 305 -13.52 -31.16 -15.59
CA GLU A 305 -12.08 -31.13 -15.30
C GLU A 305 -11.50 -29.72 -15.10
N LEU A 306 -12.30 -28.66 -15.30
CA LEU A 306 -11.83 -27.27 -15.26
C LEU A 306 -11.03 -26.96 -13.98
N LYS A 307 -11.58 -27.33 -12.81
CA LYS A 307 -10.94 -27.09 -11.51
C LYS A 307 -9.58 -27.78 -11.40
N LYS A 308 -9.49 -29.03 -11.87
CA LYS A 308 -8.25 -29.82 -11.85
C LYS A 308 -7.18 -29.16 -12.73
N ILE A 309 -7.54 -28.81 -13.97
CA ILE A 309 -6.62 -28.14 -14.91
C ILE A 309 -6.13 -26.81 -14.33
N LEU A 310 -7.04 -25.97 -13.81
CA LEU A 310 -6.67 -24.68 -13.23
C LEU A 310 -5.75 -24.87 -12.03
N SER A 311 -6.04 -25.81 -11.12
CA SER A 311 -5.21 -26.08 -9.95
C SER A 311 -3.79 -26.52 -10.34
N GLU A 312 -3.68 -27.48 -11.27
CA GLU A 312 -2.38 -27.97 -11.76
C GLU A 312 -1.56 -26.89 -12.47
N LYS A 313 -2.22 -26.01 -13.23
CA LYS A 313 -1.52 -24.99 -14.03
C LYS A 313 -1.18 -23.75 -13.20
N ILE A 314 -2.14 -23.22 -12.45
CA ILE A 314 -1.92 -22.04 -11.59
C ILE A 314 -0.94 -22.39 -10.48
N GLY A 315 -1.08 -23.56 -9.83
CA GLY A 315 -0.21 -24.00 -8.75
C GLY A 315 1.28 -23.95 -9.09
N LYS A 316 1.67 -24.18 -10.35
CA LYS A 316 3.08 -24.09 -10.79
C LYS A 316 3.68 -22.68 -10.71
N TYR A 317 2.84 -21.65 -10.70
CA TYR A 317 3.27 -20.25 -10.64
C TYR A 317 3.20 -19.65 -9.24
N VAL A 318 2.47 -20.29 -8.32
CA VAL A 318 2.14 -19.73 -7.00
C VAL A 318 2.50 -20.64 -5.83
N ALA A 319 3.02 -21.84 -6.11
CA ALA A 319 3.65 -22.72 -5.14
C ALA A 319 5.04 -22.23 -4.73
#